data_AF-R5LQL1-F1
#
_entry.id   AF-R5LQL1-F1
#
_cell.length_a   1.000
_cell.length_b   1.000
_cell.length_c   1.000
_cell.angle_alpha   90.00
_cell.angle_beta   90.00
_cell.angle_gamma   90.00
#
_symmetry.space_group_name_H-M   'P 1'
#
loop_
_entity.id
_entity.type
_entity.pdbx_description
1 polymer ?
#
loop_
_entity_poly.entity_id
_entity_poly.type
_entity_poly.pdbx_seq_one_letter_code
_entity_poly.pdbx_strand_id
1 'polypeptide(L)'
;MVNVKLVQNYISGLDTTPYDVSELENSPEFMKYVMMLSKDKRMYELCSDEVKHDYGFVWGVINDFSDDFEFVKMVAGNYLNSIKLNERESEENDIERIDRIRSMEINFLVSTMEKEANRFTIGAALAYSKEMEKVDLLVEYNKAKFKDKLGLGFLLILEQYGSSKVITDFFAKRMVNREFYCSDIDGENLERFIHRRCRSFNDIKNNGINSFIINTIAGMDTFLADYITANPSLVADLKKDIMGVGVRWDSYMKRLNDYRVRVLTNEVVDYLSSSDDFISIDSDLVIKYTAIRLGCEDEFKKRMETYPEDIDVSVLGKTNNLSLHRALDFAYKVGNELFSADVIEEKRDDYDIKQDSGGQESKAEIIKFPSIR
;
A
#
# COMPACT_ATOMS: atom_id res chain seq x y z
N MET A 1 5.63 12.38 39.05
CA MET A 1 4.15 12.29 39.05
C MET A 1 3.61 13.69 39.31
N VAL A 2 2.94 14.29 38.33
CA VAL A 2 2.50 15.70 38.39
C VAL A 2 1.38 15.88 39.43
N ASN A 3 1.45 16.95 40.22
CA ASN A 3 0.43 17.26 41.22
C ASN A 3 -0.85 17.78 40.55
N VAL A 4 -1.90 16.98 40.52
CA VAL A 4 -3.18 17.32 39.86
C VAL A 4 -3.81 18.59 40.43
N LYS A 5 -3.68 18.83 41.75
CA LYS A 5 -4.21 20.04 42.39
C LYS A 5 -3.48 21.30 41.91
N LEU A 6 -2.16 21.20 41.71
CA LEU A 6 -1.37 22.30 41.15
C LEU A 6 -1.82 22.63 39.72
N VAL A 7 -2.04 21.61 38.89
CA VAL A 7 -2.54 21.78 37.51
C VAL A 7 -3.92 22.43 37.51
N GLN A 8 -4.85 22.00 38.37
CA GLN A 8 -6.18 22.60 38.48
C GLN A 8 -6.13 24.05 38.95
N ASN A 9 -5.26 24.36 39.92
CA ASN A 9 -5.06 25.73 40.39
C ASN A 9 -4.56 26.61 39.24
N TYR A 10 -3.54 26.16 38.51
CA TYR A 10 -3.00 26.88 37.34
C TYR A 10 -4.08 27.15 36.29
N ILE A 11 -4.83 26.11 35.88
CA ILE A 11 -5.92 26.25 34.89
C ILE A 11 -6.99 27.25 35.35
N SER A 12 -7.27 27.30 36.66
CA SER A 12 -8.30 28.16 37.24
C SER A 12 -7.81 29.57 37.60
N GLY A 13 -6.54 29.89 37.33
CA GLY A 13 -5.91 31.15 37.74
C GLY A 13 -5.81 31.33 39.26
N LEU A 14 -5.79 30.22 40.02
CA LEU A 14 -5.62 30.21 41.47
C LEU A 14 -4.14 30.15 41.85
N ASP A 15 -3.84 30.41 43.12
CA ASP A 15 -2.49 30.41 43.66
C ASP A 15 -1.73 29.08 43.39
N THR A 16 -0.55 29.21 42.80
CA THR A 16 0.37 28.12 42.45
C THR A 16 1.62 28.11 43.33
N THR A 17 1.72 28.96 44.37
CA THR A 17 2.89 28.99 45.24
C THR A 17 3.19 27.61 45.87
N PRO A 18 4.49 27.25 46.01
CA PRO A 18 5.66 28.10 45.82
C PRO A 18 6.22 28.14 44.39
N TYR A 19 5.53 27.56 43.39
CA TYR A 19 6.04 27.46 42.02
C TYR A 19 5.86 28.77 41.26
N ASP A 20 6.91 29.19 40.56
CA ASP A 20 6.83 30.30 39.62
C ASP A 20 6.12 29.86 38.32
N VAL A 21 5.29 30.74 37.77
CA VAL A 21 4.51 30.46 36.57
C VAL A 21 5.42 30.18 35.38
N SER A 22 6.53 30.92 35.24
CA SER A 22 7.47 30.72 34.13
C SER A 22 8.18 29.37 34.19
N GLU A 23 8.46 28.87 35.40
CA GLU A 23 9.03 27.53 35.60
C GLU A 23 8.03 26.43 35.23
N LEU A 24 6.75 26.62 35.57
CA LEU A 24 5.67 25.70 35.21
C LEU A 24 5.45 25.64 33.68
N GLU A 25 5.44 26.80 33.03
CA GLU A 25 5.27 26.95 31.58
C GLU A 25 6.47 26.43 30.77
N ASN A 26 7.63 26.28 31.42
CA ASN A 26 8.83 25.65 30.85
C ASN A 26 9.00 24.16 31.23
N SER A 27 7.94 23.51 31.75
CA SER A 27 7.95 22.09 32.10
C SER A 27 7.11 21.26 31.11
N PRO A 28 7.73 20.41 30.26
CA PRO A 28 7.01 19.61 29.28
C PRO A 28 5.98 18.67 29.91
N GLU A 29 6.33 18.03 31.04
CA GLU A 29 5.41 17.18 31.76
C GLU A 29 4.22 17.98 32.32
N PHE A 30 4.47 19.13 32.96
CA PHE A 30 3.40 19.93 33.55
C PHE A 30 2.43 20.44 32.49
N MET A 31 2.95 21.07 31.43
CA MET A 31 2.12 21.64 30.37
C MET A 31 1.35 20.59 29.59
N LYS A 32 1.89 19.37 29.43
CA LYS A 32 1.14 18.24 28.87
C LYS A 32 -0.12 17.95 29.69
N TYR A 33 -0.02 17.90 31.03
CA TYR A 33 -1.19 17.67 31.88
C TYR A 33 -2.16 18.86 31.88
N VAL A 34 -1.66 20.10 31.82
CA VAL A 34 -2.51 21.30 31.67
C VAL A 34 -3.36 21.20 30.41
N MET A 35 -2.73 20.92 29.26
CA MET A 35 -3.44 20.80 27.98
C MET A 35 -4.40 19.61 27.96
N MET A 36 -3.96 18.46 28.47
CA MET A 36 -4.80 17.26 28.56
C MET A 36 -6.06 17.48 29.40
N LEU A 37 -5.95 18.16 30.55
CA LEU A 37 -7.08 18.38 31.47
C LEU A 37 -7.97 19.56 31.06
N SER A 38 -7.39 20.65 30.56
CA SER A 38 -8.16 21.83 30.13
C SER A 38 -8.87 21.61 28.79
N LYS A 39 -8.29 20.78 27.91
CA LYS A 39 -8.68 20.65 26.50
C LYS A 39 -8.74 22.00 25.76
N ASP A 40 -7.97 22.99 26.22
CA ASP A 40 -7.88 24.31 25.61
C ASP A 40 -6.57 24.47 24.85
N LYS A 41 -6.67 24.57 23.52
CA LYS A 41 -5.50 24.73 22.63
C LYS A 41 -4.73 26.03 22.87
N ARG A 42 -5.35 27.06 23.45
CA ARG A 42 -4.68 28.33 23.80
C ARG A 42 -3.60 28.13 24.86
N MET A 43 -3.67 27.06 25.67
CA MET A 43 -2.62 26.71 26.63
C MET A 43 -1.28 26.40 25.96
N TYR A 44 -1.29 26.02 24.68
CA TYR A 44 -0.06 25.84 23.89
C TYR A 44 0.71 27.15 23.69
N GLU A 45 0.02 28.28 23.61
CA GLU A 45 0.65 29.59 23.41
C GLU A 45 1.52 29.98 24.61
N LEU A 46 1.15 29.52 25.81
CA LEU A 46 1.83 29.76 27.08
C LEU A 46 3.11 28.94 27.24
N CYS A 47 3.26 27.83 26.51
CA CYS A 47 4.46 26.99 26.61
C CYS A 47 5.71 27.73 26.10
N SER A 48 6.85 27.48 26.74
CA SER A 48 8.16 27.89 26.22
C SER A 48 8.49 27.22 24.88
N ASP A 49 9.47 27.77 24.15
CA ASP A 49 9.95 27.16 22.92
C ASP A 49 10.62 25.80 23.20
N GLU A 50 11.33 25.67 24.33
CA GLU A 50 11.92 24.41 24.77
C GLU A 50 10.87 23.31 24.94
N VAL A 51 9.71 23.63 25.53
CA VAL A 51 8.58 22.70 25.68
C VAL A 51 7.97 22.35 24.32
N LYS A 52 7.78 23.35 23.44
CA LYS A 52 7.27 23.15 22.08
C LYS A 52 8.20 22.29 21.20
N HIS A 53 9.48 22.21 21.55
CA HIS A 53 10.48 21.35 20.90
C HIS A 53 10.70 20.01 21.62
N ASP A 54 10.00 19.73 22.73
CA ASP A 54 10.05 18.43 23.39
C ASP A 54 9.14 17.41 22.68
N TYR A 55 9.74 16.31 22.22
CA TYR A 55 9.03 15.26 21.51
C TYR A 55 7.89 14.63 22.34
N GLY A 56 8.11 14.39 23.64
CA GLY A 56 7.12 13.73 24.50
C GLY A 56 5.88 14.58 24.77
N PHE A 57 6.08 15.90 24.83
CA PHE A 57 5.03 16.92 24.88
C PHE A 57 4.30 16.99 23.53
N VAL A 58 5.01 17.23 22.43
CA VAL A 58 4.45 17.34 21.07
C VAL A 58 3.61 16.11 20.72
N TRP A 59 4.17 14.92 20.92
CA TRP A 59 3.47 13.66 20.74
C TRP A 59 2.19 13.57 21.58
N GLY A 60 2.24 14.01 22.83
CA GLY A 60 1.08 14.08 23.72
C GLY A 60 -0.01 14.96 23.15
N VAL A 61 0.34 16.18 22.75
CA VAL A 61 -0.60 17.17 22.18
C VAL A 61 -1.23 16.65 20.89
N ILE A 62 -0.44 16.05 19.99
CA ILE A 62 -0.96 15.50 18.73
C ILE A 62 -2.02 14.41 19.00
N ASN A 63 -1.78 13.53 19.96
CA ASN A 63 -2.74 12.49 20.31
C ASN A 63 -4.00 13.06 20.99
N ASP A 64 -3.83 13.99 21.93
CA ASP A 64 -4.92 14.55 22.74
C ASP A 64 -5.89 15.46 21.97
N PHE A 65 -5.41 16.05 20.86
CA PHE A 65 -6.15 16.98 19.99
C PHE A 65 -6.26 16.44 18.56
N SER A 66 -6.32 15.12 18.40
CA SER A 66 -6.31 14.45 17.10
C SER A 66 -7.53 14.77 16.20
N ASP A 67 -8.56 15.41 16.75
CA ASP A 67 -9.74 15.90 16.05
C ASP A 67 -9.56 17.29 15.40
N ASP A 68 -8.57 18.09 15.82
CA ASP A 68 -8.26 19.41 15.25
C ASP A 68 -7.01 19.34 14.37
N PHE A 69 -7.20 18.97 13.11
CA PHE A 69 -6.10 18.78 12.17
C PHE A 69 -5.23 20.04 11.97
N GLU A 70 -5.82 21.23 11.87
CA GLU A 70 -5.02 22.46 11.66
C GLU A 70 -4.17 22.80 12.89
N PHE A 71 -4.69 22.58 14.10
CA PHE A 71 -3.90 22.74 15.31
C PHE A 71 -2.74 21.73 15.37
N VAL A 72 -3.01 20.46 15.08
CA VAL A 72 -2.01 19.39 15.06
C VAL A 72 -0.92 19.64 14.02
N LYS A 73 -1.31 20.08 12.82
CA LYS A 73 -0.43 20.45 11.72
C LYS A 73 0.52 21.60 12.10
N MET A 74 0.02 22.57 12.87
CA MET A 74 0.84 23.67 13.42
C MET A 74 1.83 23.15 14.47
N VAL A 75 1.36 22.38 15.47
CA VAL A 75 2.19 21.82 16.55
C VAL A 75 3.31 20.94 15.98
N ALA A 76 2.95 19.99 15.12
CA ALA A 76 3.92 19.14 14.42
C ALA A 76 4.88 19.96 13.56
N GLY A 77 4.39 21.02 12.91
CA GLY A 77 5.20 21.93 12.12
C GLY A 77 6.29 22.64 12.91
N ASN A 78 5.93 23.18 14.08
CA ASN A 78 6.88 23.86 14.95
C ASN A 78 7.98 22.90 15.40
N TYR A 79 7.59 21.69 15.84
CA TYR A 79 8.53 20.66 16.23
C TYR A 79 9.47 20.26 15.08
N LEU A 80 8.92 19.92 13.90
CA LEU A 80 9.73 19.50 12.76
C LEU A 80 10.68 20.61 12.25
N ASN A 81 10.25 21.87 12.29
CA ASN A 81 11.10 23.01 11.91
C ASN A 81 12.26 23.23 12.90
N SER A 82 12.12 22.76 14.14
CA SER A 82 13.17 22.85 15.16
C SER A 82 14.26 21.78 14.98
N ILE A 83 13.92 20.65 14.34
CA ILE A 83 14.88 19.60 14.01
C ILE A 83 15.79 20.08 12.88
N LYS A 84 17.10 20.01 13.10
CA LYS A 84 18.09 20.28 12.06
C LYS A 84 18.08 19.13 11.06
N LEU A 85 17.70 19.40 9.81
CA LEU A 85 17.83 18.42 8.74
C LEU A 85 19.31 18.20 8.44
N ASN A 86 19.71 16.93 8.38
CA ASN A 86 21.06 16.54 8.04
C ASN A 86 21.26 16.64 6.52
N GLU A 87 22.02 17.63 6.08
CA GLU A 87 22.33 17.86 4.65
C GLU A 87 23.46 16.96 4.12
N ARG A 88 24.08 16.10 4.96
CA ARG A 88 25.25 15.30 4.58
C ARG A 88 25.01 13.81 4.68
N GLU A 89 25.45 13.08 3.66
CA GLU A 89 25.56 11.62 3.60
C GLU A 89 26.76 11.07 4.39
N SER A 90 27.03 11.60 5.60
CA SER A 90 28.00 11.01 6.52
C SER A 90 27.35 9.93 7.39
N GLU A 91 28.18 9.15 8.11
CA GLU A 91 27.69 8.25 9.17
C GLU A 91 26.77 9.04 10.11
N GLU A 92 25.51 8.60 10.21
CA GLU A 92 24.50 9.20 11.09
C GLU A 92 24.87 8.90 12.55
N ASN A 93 24.98 9.94 13.38
CA ASN A 93 25.20 9.75 14.81
C ASN A 93 23.91 9.36 15.56
N ASP A 94 24.02 8.92 16.81
CA ASP A 94 22.85 8.44 17.58
C ASP A 94 21.77 9.52 17.77
N ILE A 95 22.16 10.78 17.93
CA ILE A 95 21.22 11.90 18.11
C ILE A 95 20.45 12.15 16.80
N GLU A 96 21.17 12.20 15.68
CA GLU A 96 20.58 12.37 14.34
C GLU A 96 19.64 11.21 14.00
N ARG A 97 20.03 9.98 14.36
CA ARG A 97 19.18 8.79 14.22
C ARG A 97 17.88 8.92 15.01
N ILE A 98 17.97 9.37 16.27
CA ILE A 98 16.80 9.57 17.14
C ILE A 98 15.90 10.67 16.56
N ASP A 99 16.46 11.79 16.12
CA ASP A 99 15.69 12.90 15.55
C ASP A 99 15.02 12.50 14.23
N ARG A 100 15.68 11.69 13.41
CA ARG A 100 15.10 11.10 12.20
C ARG A 100 13.91 10.19 12.55
N ILE A 101 14.03 9.34 13.56
CA ILE A 101 12.94 8.46 14.02
C ILE A 101 11.75 9.30 14.50
N ARG A 102 11.98 10.29 15.36
CA ARG A 102 10.94 11.20 15.87
C ARG A 102 10.26 11.97 14.74
N SER A 103 11.04 12.48 13.78
CA SER A 103 10.53 13.15 12.59
C SER A 103 9.64 12.22 11.75
N MET A 104 10.07 10.98 11.53
CA MET A 104 9.25 9.98 10.83
C MET A 104 7.95 9.68 11.58
N GLU A 105 8.01 9.47 12.89
CA GLU A 105 6.81 9.22 13.72
C GLU A 105 5.79 10.35 13.62
N ILE A 106 6.25 11.61 13.68
CA ILE A 106 5.39 12.79 13.53
C ILE A 106 4.79 12.85 12.12
N ASN A 107 5.61 12.65 11.08
CA ASN A 107 5.12 12.61 9.70
C ASN A 107 4.05 11.52 9.51
N PHE A 108 4.30 10.31 10.01
CA PHE A 108 3.37 9.20 9.88
C PHE A 108 2.08 9.43 10.64
N LEU A 109 2.14 9.85 11.91
CA LEU A 109 0.94 10.19 12.68
C LEU A 109 0.08 11.21 11.93
N VAL A 110 0.66 12.38 11.61
CA VAL A 110 -0.09 13.48 11.02
C VAL A 110 -0.61 13.12 9.62
N SER A 111 0.15 12.34 8.84
CA SER A 111 -0.30 11.86 7.52
C SER A 111 -1.54 10.97 7.57
N THR A 112 -1.81 10.30 8.70
CA THR A 112 -2.99 9.45 8.84
C THR A 112 -4.26 10.22 9.18
N MET A 113 -4.13 11.51 9.54
CA MET A 113 -5.24 12.34 10.01
C MET A 113 -5.98 13.08 8.89
N GLU A 114 -5.31 13.38 7.76
CA GLU A 114 -5.91 14.06 6.60
C GLU A 114 -5.57 13.34 5.29
N LYS A 115 -6.57 13.16 4.41
CA LYS A 115 -6.47 12.34 3.19
C LYS A 115 -5.90 13.08 1.97
N GLU A 116 -5.81 14.40 2.01
CA GLU A 116 -5.31 15.20 0.89
C GLU A 116 -3.77 15.21 0.84
N ALA A 117 -3.22 15.60 -0.31
CA ALA A 117 -1.78 15.70 -0.51
C ALA A 117 -1.20 16.90 0.26
N ASN A 118 -0.88 16.70 1.53
CA ASN A 118 -0.18 17.66 2.37
C ASN A 118 1.30 17.27 2.58
N ARG A 119 2.10 18.18 3.16
CA ARG A 119 3.55 17.96 3.37
C ARG A 119 3.87 16.71 4.19
N PHE A 120 3.02 16.33 5.14
CA PHE A 120 3.26 15.19 6.02
C PHE A 120 2.99 13.89 5.27
N THR A 121 1.94 13.84 4.44
CA THR A 121 1.67 12.73 3.52
C THR A 121 2.81 12.53 2.53
N ILE A 122 3.33 13.63 1.95
CA ILE A 122 4.50 13.58 1.06
C ILE A 122 5.75 13.13 1.83
N GLY A 123 6.00 13.69 3.01
CA GLY A 123 7.13 13.30 3.87
C GLY A 123 7.08 11.82 4.27
N ALA A 124 5.90 11.32 4.63
CA ALA A 124 5.66 9.92 4.94
C ALA A 124 5.93 9.02 3.73
N ALA A 125 5.51 9.45 2.53
CA ALA A 125 5.78 8.71 1.30
C ALA A 125 7.27 8.67 0.95
N LEU A 126 7.98 9.79 1.08
CA LEU A 126 9.43 9.86 0.85
C LEU A 126 10.21 9.01 1.86
N ALA A 127 9.83 9.04 3.14
CA ALA A 127 10.43 8.20 4.16
C ALA A 127 10.25 6.71 3.86
N TYR A 128 9.03 6.31 3.47
CA TYR A 128 8.77 4.94 3.03
C TYR A 128 9.65 4.53 1.85
N SER A 129 9.65 5.31 0.77
CA SER A 129 10.39 4.98 -0.45
C SER A 129 11.89 4.87 -0.20
N LYS A 130 12.47 5.80 0.56
CA LYS A 130 13.91 5.81 0.88
C LYS A 130 14.31 4.60 1.71
N GLU A 131 13.53 4.22 2.71
CA GLU A 131 13.86 3.04 3.53
C GLU A 131 13.63 1.74 2.76
N MET A 132 12.56 1.64 1.96
CA MET A 132 12.32 0.45 1.14
C MET A 132 13.39 0.26 0.07
N GLU A 133 13.94 1.31 -0.53
CA GLU A 133 15.06 1.20 -1.46
C GLU A 133 16.29 0.54 -0.80
N LYS A 134 16.62 0.94 0.43
CA LYS A 134 17.71 0.31 1.20
C LYS A 134 17.40 -1.14 1.55
N VAL A 135 16.16 -1.41 1.98
CA VAL A 135 15.71 -2.77 2.31
C VAL A 135 15.80 -3.68 1.09
N ASP A 136 15.29 -3.24 -0.06
CA ASP A 136 15.30 -4.00 -1.31
C ASP A 136 16.75 -4.31 -1.75
N LEU A 137 17.67 -3.34 -1.64
CA LEU A 137 19.10 -3.55 -1.90
C LEU A 137 19.73 -4.58 -0.95
N LEU A 138 19.41 -4.52 0.35
CA LEU A 138 19.93 -5.45 1.35
C LEU A 138 19.38 -6.86 1.14
N VAL A 139 18.09 -6.98 0.81
CA VAL A 139 17.44 -8.25 0.49
C VAL A 139 18.10 -8.88 -0.73
N GLU A 140 18.28 -8.13 -1.83
CA GLU A 140 18.87 -8.65 -3.06
C GLU A 140 20.35 -9.05 -2.86
N TYR A 141 21.14 -8.22 -2.16
CA TYR A 141 22.53 -8.54 -1.84
C TYR A 141 22.67 -9.84 -1.03
N ASN A 142 21.71 -10.12 -0.16
CA ASN A 142 21.74 -11.25 0.76
C ASN A 142 20.94 -12.48 0.28
N LYS A 143 20.28 -12.39 -0.88
CA LYS A 143 19.38 -13.42 -1.43
C LYS A 143 20.04 -14.80 -1.57
N ALA A 144 21.32 -14.85 -1.91
CA ALA A 144 22.03 -16.13 -2.02
C ALA A 144 22.26 -16.82 -0.65
N LYS A 145 22.36 -16.04 0.43
CA LYS A 145 22.70 -16.54 1.78
C LYS A 145 21.46 -16.76 2.65
N PHE A 146 20.42 -15.94 2.47
CA PHE A 146 19.24 -15.90 3.32
C PHE A 146 17.94 -16.02 2.53
N LYS A 147 17.98 -16.79 1.42
CA LYS A 147 17.00 -16.83 0.34
C LYS A 147 15.53 -16.79 0.76
N ASP A 148 15.18 -17.50 1.84
CA ASP A 148 13.78 -17.65 2.29
C ASP A 148 13.49 -16.95 3.63
N LYS A 149 14.48 -16.28 4.24
CA LYS A 149 14.32 -15.66 5.58
C LYS A 149 14.01 -14.17 5.54
N LEU A 150 14.50 -13.47 4.53
CA LEU A 150 14.34 -12.02 4.46
C LEU A 150 12.98 -11.60 3.90
N GLY A 151 12.34 -12.44 3.07
CA GLY A 151 11.03 -12.16 2.50
C GLY A 151 10.98 -10.83 1.76
N LEU A 152 10.01 -9.99 2.11
CA LEU A 152 9.85 -8.60 1.64
C LEU A 152 10.75 -7.61 2.41
N GLY A 153 11.56 -8.11 3.35
CA GLY A 153 12.49 -7.34 4.16
C GLY A 153 11.88 -6.80 5.45
N PHE A 154 10.72 -7.28 5.88
CA PHE A 154 10.06 -6.74 7.09
C PHE A 154 10.86 -7.03 8.38
N LEU A 155 11.66 -8.09 8.41
CA LEU A 155 12.60 -8.34 9.50
C LEU A 155 13.57 -7.16 9.71
N LEU A 156 14.08 -6.56 8.62
CA LEU A 156 15.01 -5.42 8.70
C LEU A 156 14.31 -4.18 9.26
N ILE A 157 13.02 -3.98 8.92
CA ILE A 157 12.18 -2.94 9.50
C ILE A 157 12.01 -3.16 11.01
N LEU A 158 11.75 -4.39 11.45
CA LEU A 158 11.65 -4.71 12.87
C LEU A 158 12.97 -4.49 13.62
N GLU A 159 14.10 -4.86 13.03
CA GLU A 159 15.42 -4.63 13.63
C GLU A 159 15.72 -3.13 13.80
N GLN A 160 15.36 -2.32 12.80
CA GLN A 160 15.68 -0.89 12.82
C GLN A 160 14.69 -0.05 13.62
N TYR A 161 13.40 -0.42 13.60
CA TYR A 161 12.30 0.40 14.08
C TYR A 161 11.35 -0.30 15.06
N GLY A 162 11.64 -1.53 15.49
CA GLY A 162 10.79 -2.35 16.36
C GLY A 162 10.37 -1.70 17.68
N SER A 163 11.09 -0.67 18.13
CA SER A 163 10.73 0.12 19.32
C SER A 163 9.59 1.12 19.07
N SER A 164 9.31 1.48 17.82
CA SER A 164 8.26 2.42 17.44
C SER A 164 7.09 1.69 16.78
N LYS A 165 5.98 1.59 17.51
CA LYS A 165 4.74 1.01 16.98
C LYS A 165 4.22 1.82 15.79
N VAL A 166 4.34 3.14 15.81
CA VAL A 166 3.83 3.99 14.70
C VAL A 166 4.61 3.80 13.43
N ILE A 167 5.94 3.71 13.48
CA ILE A 167 6.76 3.41 12.31
C ILE A 167 6.47 2.00 11.81
N THR A 168 6.52 1.00 12.69
CA THR A 168 6.33 -0.41 12.30
C THR A 168 4.93 -0.69 11.75
N ASP A 169 3.86 -0.17 12.37
CA ASP A 169 2.49 -0.27 11.87
C ASP A 169 2.36 0.40 10.49
N PHE A 170 3.00 1.56 10.31
CA PHE A 170 2.99 2.28 9.03
C PHE A 170 3.66 1.47 7.91
N PHE A 171 4.87 0.95 8.14
CA PHE A 171 5.57 0.12 7.17
C PHE A 171 4.82 -1.18 6.89
N ALA A 172 4.34 -1.89 7.93
CA ALA A 172 3.58 -3.11 7.77
C ALA A 172 2.33 -2.89 6.91
N LYS A 173 1.54 -1.84 7.19
CA LYS A 173 0.35 -1.50 6.41
C LYS A 173 0.70 -1.19 4.96
N ARG A 174 1.76 -0.40 4.71
CA ARG A 174 2.16 -0.06 3.35
C ARG A 174 2.75 -1.23 2.57
N MET A 175 3.52 -2.09 3.21
CA MET A 175 4.07 -3.29 2.57
C MET A 175 2.95 -4.25 2.19
N VAL A 176 1.98 -4.50 3.08
CA VAL A 176 0.79 -5.29 2.72
C VAL A 176 0.05 -4.64 1.55
N ASN A 177 -0.18 -3.33 1.58
CA ASN A 177 -0.86 -2.65 0.48
C ASN A 177 -0.05 -2.70 -0.83
N ARG A 178 1.28 -2.63 -0.77
CA ARG A 178 2.15 -2.79 -1.96
C ARG A 178 1.85 -4.12 -2.64
N GLU A 179 1.76 -5.21 -1.89
CA GLU A 179 1.51 -6.53 -2.48
C GLU A 179 0.11 -6.70 -3.08
N PHE A 180 -0.91 -6.12 -2.43
CA PHE A 180 -2.31 -6.25 -2.88
C PHE A 180 -2.73 -5.24 -3.96
N TYR A 181 -2.08 -4.08 -4.05
CA TYR A 181 -2.44 -2.99 -4.97
C TYR A 181 -1.34 -2.60 -5.97
N CYS A 182 -0.08 -3.05 -5.78
CA CYS A 182 1.10 -2.60 -6.54
C CYS A 182 2.17 -3.71 -6.71
N SER A 183 1.79 -4.98 -6.88
CA SER A 183 2.79 -6.01 -7.22
C SER A 183 3.54 -5.62 -8.50
N ASP A 184 4.81 -6.01 -8.66
CA ASP A 184 5.76 -5.64 -9.75
C ASP A 184 5.27 -5.89 -11.20
N ILE A 185 4.04 -6.36 -11.36
CA ILE A 185 3.26 -6.35 -12.60
C ILE A 185 2.42 -5.07 -12.60
N ASP A 186 2.87 -4.06 -13.34
CA ASP A 186 2.22 -2.74 -13.48
C ASP A 186 0.68 -2.83 -13.43
N GLY A 187 0.08 -2.21 -12.41
CA GLY A 187 -1.34 -1.94 -12.35
C GLY A 187 -2.28 -3.13 -12.10
N GLU A 188 -1.84 -4.19 -11.42
CA GLU A 188 -2.79 -5.17 -10.86
C GLU A 188 -3.71 -4.51 -9.83
N ASN A 189 -4.93 -4.15 -10.23
CA ASN A 189 -5.95 -3.77 -9.26
C ASN A 189 -6.27 -4.96 -8.33
N LEU A 190 -6.61 -4.66 -7.08
CA LEU A 190 -6.98 -5.66 -6.07
C LEU A 190 -7.97 -6.71 -6.60
N GLU A 191 -8.94 -6.29 -7.40
CA GLU A 191 -9.97 -7.17 -7.96
C GLU A 191 -9.36 -8.22 -8.91
N ARG A 192 -8.47 -7.82 -9.81
CA ARG A 192 -7.72 -8.70 -10.72
C ARG A 192 -6.77 -9.61 -9.94
N PHE A 193 -6.08 -9.07 -8.95
CA PHE A 193 -5.20 -9.85 -8.06
C PHE A 193 -5.94 -11.03 -7.44
N ILE A 194 -7.16 -10.79 -6.92
CA ILE A 194 -7.98 -11.81 -6.27
C ILE A 194 -8.51 -12.82 -7.29
N HIS A 195 -9.08 -12.36 -8.40
CA HIS A 195 -9.63 -13.27 -9.41
C HIS A 195 -8.55 -14.17 -10.04
N ARG A 196 -7.28 -13.73 -10.08
CA ARG A 196 -6.11 -14.55 -10.48
C ARG A 196 -5.79 -15.70 -9.55
N ARG A 197 -6.19 -15.60 -8.28
CA ARG A 197 -5.82 -16.55 -7.23
C ARG A 197 -6.99 -17.38 -6.74
N CYS A 198 -8.22 -16.93 -6.97
CA CYS A 198 -9.41 -17.52 -6.39
C CYS A 198 -10.44 -17.84 -7.48
N ARG A 199 -10.92 -19.10 -7.50
CA ARG A 199 -11.98 -19.54 -8.41
C ARG A 199 -13.36 -19.03 -7.97
N SER A 200 -13.56 -18.90 -6.66
CA SER A 200 -14.79 -18.34 -6.09
C SER A 200 -14.46 -17.37 -4.95
N PHE A 201 -15.27 -16.33 -4.82
CA PHE A 201 -15.23 -15.49 -3.61
C PHE A 201 -15.64 -16.27 -2.35
N ASN A 202 -16.44 -17.32 -2.50
CA ASN A 202 -16.83 -18.17 -1.36
C ASN A 202 -15.62 -18.87 -0.74
N ASP A 203 -14.57 -19.17 -1.50
CA ASP A 203 -13.34 -19.79 -0.97
C ASP A 203 -12.65 -18.85 0.03
N ILE A 204 -12.60 -17.56 -0.30
CA ILE A 204 -12.07 -16.50 0.58
C ILE A 204 -12.94 -16.33 1.82
N LYS A 205 -14.27 -16.33 1.64
CA LYS A 205 -15.22 -16.15 2.74
C LYS A 205 -15.19 -17.32 3.72
N ASN A 206 -15.11 -18.55 3.22
CA ASN A 206 -15.08 -19.77 4.03
C ASN A 206 -13.79 -19.90 4.82
N ASN A 207 -12.65 -19.54 4.23
CA ASN A 207 -11.35 -19.54 4.91
C ASN A 207 -11.16 -18.33 5.85
N GLY A 208 -11.99 -17.28 5.68
CA GLY A 208 -11.91 -16.02 6.39
C GLY A 208 -10.96 -15.03 5.72
N ILE A 209 -11.44 -13.79 5.50
CA ILE A 209 -10.69 -12.76 4.76
C ILE A 209 -9.35 -12.43 5.44
N ASN A 210 -9.31 -12.38 6.77
CA ASN A 210 -8.06 -12.16 7.49
C ASN A 210 -7.07 -13.29 7.22
N SER A 211 -7.52 -14.55 7.24
CA SER A 211 -6.70 -15.72 6.93
C SER A 211 -6.20 -15.67 5.49
N PHE A 212 -7.04 -15.24 4.54
CA PHE A 212 -6.63 -15.05 3.15
C PHE A 212 -5.50 -14.02 3.03
N ILE A 213 -5.63 -12.86 3.68
CA ILE A 213 -4.59 -11.82 3.70
C ILE A 213 -3.31 -12.36 4.33
N ILE A 214 -3.41 -12.94 5.53
CA ILE A 214 -2.28 -13.47 6.29
C ILE A 214 -1.56 -14.57 5.52
N ASN A 215 -2.28 -15.54 4.95
CA ASN A 215 -1.68 -16.64 4.18
C ASN A 215 -1.00 -16.16 2.90
N THR A 216 -1.60 -15.17 2.23
CA THR A 216 -0.99 -14.54 1.05
C THR A 216 0.34 -13.90 1.41
N ILE A 217 0.36 -13.10 2.48
CA ILE A 217 1.58 -12.43 2.95
C ILE A 217 2.59 -13.45 3.51
N ALA A 218 2.15 -14.51 4.21
CA ALA A 218 3.04 -15.54 4.74
C ALA A 218 3.81 -16.28 3.64
N GLY A 219 3.25 -16.36 2.43
CA GLY A 219 3.96 -16.88 1.25
C GLY A 219 5.07 -15.95 0.73
N MET A 220 5.12 -14.70 1.19
CA MET A 220 6.08 -13.67 0.76
C MET A 220 7.03 -13.26 1.89
N ASP A 221 6.52 -13.03 3.09
CA ASP A 221 7.25 -12.60 4.28
C ASP A 221 6.56 -13.10 5.56
N THR A 222 7.21 -14.04 6.25
CA THR A 222 6.67 -14.64 7.48
C THR A 222 6.63 -13.65 8.65
N PHE A 223 7.61 -12.74 8.75
CA PHE A 223 7.64 -11.76 9.85
C PHE A 223 6.54 -10.73 9.70
N LEU A 224 6.26 -10.29 8.47
CA LEU A 224 5.14 -9.41 8.19
C LEU A 224 3.82 -10.11 8.49
N ALA A 225 3.67 -11.37 8.08
CA ALA A 225 2.48 -12.17 8.36
C ALA A 225 2.22 -12.33 9.87
N ASP A 226 3.25 -12.64 10.65
CA ASP A 226 3.16 -12.75 12.11
C ASP A 226 2.77 -11.40 12.73
N TYR A 227 3.35 -10.30 12.24
CA TYR A 227 3.07 -8.96 12.75
C TYR A 227 1.62 -8.52 12.49
N ILE A 228 1.10 -8.73 11.28
CA ILE A 228 -0.29 -8.38 10.97
C ILE A 228 -1.30 -9.34 11.61
N THR A 229 -0.87 -10.57 11.92
CA THR A 229 -1.66 -11.51 12.74
C THR A 229 -1.84 -10.97 14.16
N ALA A 230 -0.78 -10.41 14.76
CA ALA A 230 -0.84 -9.77 16.07
C ALA A 230 -1.54 -8.39 16.03
N ASN A 231 -1.62 -7.74 14.86
CA ASN A 231 -2.17 -6.40 14.68
C ASN A 231 -3.22 -6.36 13.55
N PRO A 232 -4.39 -7.02 13.71
CA PRO A 232 -5.38 -7.18 12.64
C PRO A 232 -6.04 -5.88 12.18
N SER A 233 -5.95 -4.80 12.95
CA SER A 233 -6.44 -3.47 12.55
C SER A 233 -5.70 -2.91 11.33
N LEU A 234 -4.45 -3.33 11.10
CA LEU A 234 -3.63 -2.82 10.00
C LEU A 234 -4.17 -3.19 8.62
N VAL A 235 -4.93 -4.29 8.54
CA VAL A 235 -5.51 -4.80 7.29
C VAL A 235 -7.02 -4.56 7.20
N ALA A 236 -7.59 -3.72 8.07
CA ALA A 236 -9.03 -3.48 8.11
C ALA A 236 -9.57 -2.81 6.82
N ASP A 237 -8.83 -1.86 6.27
CA ASP A 237 -9.19 -1.19 5.01
C ASP A 237 -9.12 -2.17 3.83
N LEU A 238 -8.03 -2.94 3.73
CA LEU A 238 -7.88 -3.98 2.71
C LEU A 238 -8.98 -5.04 2.80
N LYS A 239 -9.35 -5.46 4.02
CA LYS A 239 -10.48 -6.37 4.25
C LYS A 239 -11.78 -5.79 3.67
N LYS A 240 -12.04 -4.51 3.88
CA LYS A 240 -13.22 -3.82 3.35
C LYS A 240 -13.19 -3.81 1.82
N ASP A 241 -12.04 -3.55 1.23
CA ASP A 241 -11.89 -3.52 -0.23
C ASP A 241 -12.05 -4.92 -0.85
N ILE A 242 -11.52 -5.97 -0.21
CA ILE A 242 -11.74 -7.37 -0.60
C ILE A 242 -13.23 -7.74 -0.53
N MET A 243 -13.95 -7.32 0.52
CA MET A 243 -15.41 -7.51 0.56
C MET A 243 -16.11 -6.77 -0.59
N GLY A 244 -15.62 -5.59 -0.95
CA GLY A 244 -16.11 -4.84 -2.11
C GLY A 244 -15.92 -5.59 -3.44
N VAL A 245 -14.84 -6.36 -3.58
CA VAL A 245 -14.64 -7.28 -4.71
C VAL A 245 -15.70 -8.38 -4.71
N GLY A 246 -15.99 -8.98 -3.55
CA GLY A 246 -17.03 -10.01 -3.44
C GLY A 246 -18.42 -9.57 -3.91
N VAL A 247 -18.81 -8.32 -3.64
CA VAL A 247 -20.08 -7.73 -4.13
C VAL A 247 -20.14 -7.68 -5.67
N ARG A 248 -18.98 -7.59 -6.32
CA ARG A 248 -18.84 -7.38 -7.76
C ARG A 248 -18.32 -8.61 -8.52
N TRP A 249 -18.15 -9.73 -7.83
CA TRP A 249 -17.52 -10.95 -8.34
C TRP A 249 -18.09 -11.41 -9.68
N ASP A 250 -19.41 -11.65 -9.73
CA ASP A 250 -20.07 -12.24 -10.90
C ASP A 250 -20.10 -11.29 -12.11
N SER A 251 -19.98 -9.98 -11.88
CA SER A 251 -19.96 -8.99 -12.95
C SER A 251 -18.54 -8.59 -13.38
N TYR A 252 -17.49 -9.18 -12.79
CA TYR A 252 -16.10 -8.83 -13.08
C TYR A 252 -15.76 -9.02 -14.56
N MET A 253 -15.95 -10.22 -15.11
CA MET A 253 -15.62 -10.51 -16.51
C MET A 253 -16.43 -9.66 -17.47
N LYS A 254 -17.70 -9.39 -17.13
CA LYS A 254 -18.53 -8.47 -17.92
C LYS A 254 -17.89 -7.09 -17.97
N ARG A 255 -17.60 -6.49 -16.82
CA ARG A 255 -17.01 -5.13 -16.71
C ARG A 255 -15.62 -5.04 -17.32
N LEU A 256 -14.80 -6.09 -17.17
CA LEU A 256 -13.48 -6.16 -17.76
C LEU A 256 -13.56 -6.17 -19.29
N ASN A 257 -14.45 -6.98 -19.86
CA ASN A 257 -14.63 -7.03 -21.31
C ASN A 257 -15.32 -5.77 -21.85
N ASP A 258 -16.22 -5.13 -21.08
CA ASP A 258 -16.77 -3.80 -21.40
C ASP A 258 -15.64 -2.76 -21.53
N TYR A 259 -14.68 -2.79 -20.60
CA TYR A 259 -13.49 -1.94 -20.64
C TYR A 259 -12.60 -2.26 -21.84
N ARG A 260 -12.24 -3.54 -22.04
CA ARG A 260 -11.32 -3.98 -23.11
C ARG A 260 -11.83 -3.63 -24.49
N VAL A 261 -13.11 -3.91 -24.77
CA VAL A 261 -13.74 -3.58 -26.06
C VAL A 261 -13.71 -2.07 -26.27
N ARG A 262 -14.15 -1.29 -25.28
CA ARG A 262 -14.17 0.18 -25.38
C ARG A 262 -12.79 0.77 -25.62
N VAL A 263 -11.77 0.32 -24.87
CA VAL A 263 -10.40 0.84 -25.02
C VAL A 263 -9.83 0.46 -26.38
N LEU A 264 -9.97 -0.79 -26.82
CA LEU A 264 -9.47 -1.18 -28.14
C LEU A 264 -10.13 -0.35 -29.25
N THR A 265 -11.46 -0.19 -29.20
CA THR A 265 -12.19 0.62 -30.19
C THR A 265 -11.69 2.05 -30.22
N ASN A 266 -11.55 2.69 -29.06
CA ASN A 266 -11.08 4.07 -28.97
C ASN A 266 -9.65 4.23 -29.47
N GLU A 267 -8.72 3.38 -29.03
CA GLU A 267 -7.31 3.42 -29.45
C GLU A 267 -7.16 3.23 -30.96
N VAL A 268 -7.93 2.32 -31.56
CA VAL A 268 -7.92 2.12 -33.02
C VAL A 268 -8.46 3.35 -33.75
N VAL A 269 -9.57 3.92 -33.29
CA VAL A 269 -10.15 5.14 -33.89
C VAL A 269 -9.19 6.33 -33.78
N ASP A 270 -8.59 6.53 -32.61
CA ASP A 270 -7.64 7.62 -32.36
C ASP A 270 -6.38 7.44 -33.21
N TYR A 271 -5.87 6.21 -33.33
CA TYR A 271 -4.72 5.91 -34.18
C TYR A 271 -5.00 6.16 -35.66
N LEU A 272 -6.14 5.70 -36.18
CA LEU A 272 -6.54 5.94 -37.57
C LEU A 272 -6.82 7.42 -37.85
N SER A 273 -7.26 8.18 -36.84
CA SER A 273 -7.49 9.63 -36.95
C SER A 273 -6.19 10.45 -36.85
N SER A 274 -5.06 9.82 -36.48
CA SER A 274 -3.80 10.53 -36.26
C SER A 274 -3.07 10.97 -37.54
N SER A 275 -3.47 10.45 -38.71
CA SER A 275 -2.81 10.73 -39.98
C SER A 275 -3.72 10.53 -41.19
N ASP A 276 -3.57 11.40 -42.20
CA ASP A 276 -4.27 11.29 -43.50
C ASP A 276 -3.97 9.99 -44.25
N ASP A 277 -2.84 9.33 -43.95
CA ASP A 277 -2.45 8.03 -44.54
C ASP A 277 -3.47 6.91 -44.27
N PHE A 278 -4.35 7.11 -43.28
CA PHE A 278 -5.34 6.14 -42.84
C PHE A 278 -6.78 6.48 -43.25
N ILE A 279 -7.01 7.59 -43.96
CA ILE A 279 -8.36 8.13 -44.26
C ILE A 279 -9.29 7.15 -44.98
N SER A 280 -8.72 6.19 -45.72
CA SER A 280 -9.46 5.17 -46.48
C SER A 280 -9.71 3.87 -45.71
N ILE A 281 -9.25 3.78 -44.46
CA ILE A 281 -9.34 2.58 -43.63
C ILE A 281 -10.54 2.69 -42.72
N ASP A 282 -11.41 1.69 -42.80
CA ASP A 282 -12.56 1.55 -41.92
C ASP A 282 -12.13 0.95 -40.56
N SER A 283 -12.35 1.69 -39.47
CA SER A 283 -12.04 1.27 -38.11
C SER A 283 -12.77 0.00 -37.69
N ASP A 284 -14.04 -0.16 -38.10
CA ASP A 284 -14.86 -1.30 -37.69
C ASP A 284 -14.35 -2.60 -38.31
N LEU A 285 -13.80 -2.51 -39.53
CA LEU A 285 -13.17 -3.66 -40.20
C LEU A 285 -11.83 -4.03 -39.56
N VAL A 286 -11.03 -3.04 -39.16
CA VAL A 286 -9.77 -3.27 -38.42
C VAL A 286 -10.07 -3.91 -37.06
N ILE A 287 -11.08 -3.41 -36.33
CA ILE A 287 -11.52 -3.96 -35.04
C ILE A 287 -12.03 -5.39 -35.22
N LYS A 288 -12.91 -5.65 -36.19
CA LYS A 288 -13.43 -7.00 -36.47
C LYS A 288 -12.30 -7.98 -36.78
N TYR A 289 -11.39 -7.62 -37.69
CA TYR A 289 -10.24 -8.48 -38.02
C TYR A 289 -9.39 -8.79 -36.78
N THR A 290 -9.15 -7.77 -35.95
CA THR A 290 -8.37 -7.90 -34.73
C THR A 290 -9.06 -8.81 -33.71
N ALA A 291 -10.37 -8.63 -33.48
CA ALA A 291 -11.16 -9.44 -32.56
C ALA A 291 -11.22 -10.93 -32.97
N ILE A 292 -11.35 -11.21 -34.26
CA ILE A 292 -11.28 -12.58 -34.81
C ILE A 292 -9.90 -13.18 -34.55
N ARG A 293 -8.83 -12.42 -34.85
CA ARG A 293 -7.45 -12.89 -34.69
C ARG A 293 -7.09 -13.16 -33.22
N LEU A 294 -7.68 -12.42 -32.29
CA LEU A 294 -7.52 -12.61 -30.85
C LEU A 294 -8.46 -13.68 -30.26
N GLY A 295 -9.41 -14.22 -31.04
CA GLY A 295 -10.37 -15.21 -30.56
C GLY A 295 -11.44 -14.65 -29.61
N CYS A 296 -11.67 -13.34 -29.63
CA CYS A 296 -12.60 -12.64 -28.71
C CYS A 296 -13.79 -11.97 -29.42
N GLU A 297 -14.06 -12.36 -30.67
CA GLU A 297 -15.12 -11.78 -31.54
C GLU A 297 -16.48 -11.66 -30.83
N ASP A 298 -16.89 -12.69 -30.09
CA ASP A 298 -18.16 -12.73 -29.37
C ASP A 298 -18.32 -11.59 -28.35
N GLU A 299 -17.23 -11.13 -27.74
CA GLU A 299 -17.29 -10.05 -26.77
C GLU A 299 -17.55 -8.69 -27.44
N PHE A 300 -17.09 -8.52 -28.69
CA PHE A 300 -17.35 -7.32 -29.50
C PHE A 300 -18.78 -7.31 -30.04
N LYS A 301 -19.28 -8.44 -30.56
CA LYS A 301 -20.69 -8.59 -31.00
C LYS A 301 -21.70 -8.20 -29.91
N LYS A 302 -21.41 -8.55 -28.65
CA LYS A 302 -22.26 -8.23 -27.49
C LYS A 302 -22.28 -6.76 -27.11
N ARG A 303 -21.26 -5.97 -27.50
CA ARG A 303 -20.95 -4.66 -26.88
C ARG A 303 -20.84 -3.50 -27.86
N MET A 304 -20.52 -3.75 -29.12
CA MET A 304 -20.54 -2.73 -30.15
C MET A 304 -21.97 -2.57 -30.67
N GLU A 305 -22.43 -1.32 -30.78
CA GLU A 305 -23.75 -1.01 -31.33
C GLU A 305 -23.85 -1.37 -32.83
N THR A 306 -22.75 -1.19 -33.56
CA THR A 306 -22.65 -1.42 -35.01
C THR A 306 -21.49 -2.38 -35.33
N TYR A 307 -21.62 -3.65 -34.97
CA TYR A 307 -20.62 -4.65 -35.34
C TYR A 307 -20.82 -5.14 -36.79
N PRO A 308 -19.81 -5.13 -37.68
CA PRO A 308 -19.97 -5.49 -39.09
C PRO A 308 -20.01 -7.01 -39.29
N GLU A 309 -21.05 -7.69 -38.79
CA GLU A 309 -21.17 -9.17 -38.77
C GLU A 309 -21.03 -9.82 -40.16
N ASP A 310 -21.66 -9.24 -41.18
CA ASP A 310 -21.77 -9.83 -42.51
C ASP A 310 -20.54 -9.63 -43.42
N ILE A 311 -19.56 -8.84 -42.99
CA ILE A 311 -18.40 -8.48 -43.84
C ILE A 311 -17.25 -9.48 -43.66
N ASP A 312 -16.82 -10.15 -44.73
CA ASP A 312 -15.60 -10.97 -44.70
C ASP A 312 -14.34 -10.10 -44.66
N VAL A 313 -13.61 -10.19 -43.54
CA VAL A 313 -12.35 -9.46 -43.31
C VAL A 313 -11.10 -10.32 -43.56
N SER A 314 -11.24 -11.58 -43.95
CA SER A 314 -10.10 -12.51 -44.14
C SER A 314 -9.08 -12.02 -45.18
N VAL A 315 -9.52 -11.18 -46.10
CA VAL A 315 -8.70 -10.56 -47.15
C VAL A 315 -7.81 -9.42 -46.63
N LEU A 316 -8.14 -8.78 -45.50
CA LEU A 316 -7.35 -7.68 -44.94
C LEU A 316 -5.94 -8.12 -44.57
N GLY A 317 -5.78 -9.36 -44.08
CA GLY A 317 -4.48 -9.95 -43.75
C GLY A 317 -3.57 -10.25 -44.96
N LYS A 318 -4.10 -10.13 -46.19
CA LYS A 318 -3.37 -10.41 -47.45
C LYS A 318 -3.12 -9.14 -48.27
N THR A 319 -3.36 -7.97 -47.69
CA THR A 319 -3.23 -6.68 -48.37
C THR A 319 -1.77 -6.28 -48.61
N ASN A 320 -1.52 -5.60 -49.73
CA ASN A 320 -0.25 -4.91 -49.99
C ASN A 320 -0.28 -3.43 -49.53
N ASN A 321 -1.39 -2.97 -48.96
CA ASN A 321 -1.52 -1.60 -48.44
C ASN A 321 -0.74 -1.46 -47.13
N LEU A 322 0.35 -0.67 -47.17
CA LEU A 322 1.24 -0.46 -46.03
C LEU A 322 0.54 0.23 -44.85
N SER A 323 -0.33 1.21 -45.12
CA SER A 323 -1.10 1.91 -44.07
C SER A 323 -2.05 0.96 -43.35
N LEU A 324 -2.76 0.13 -44.11
CA LEU A 324 -3.63 -0.91 -43.53
C LEU A 324 -2.83 -1.92 -42.72
N HIS A 325 -1.68 -2.37 -43.20
CA HIS A 325 -0.82 -3.27 -42.43
C HIS A 325 -0.38 -2.64 -41.09
N ARG A 326 -0.01 -1.35 -41.09
CA ARG A 326 0.36 -0.63 -39.85
C ARG A 326 -0.81 -0.54 -38.88
N ALA A 327 -2.01 -0.22 -39.37
CA ALA A 327 -3.22 -0.18 -38.55
C ALA A 327 -3.56 -1.54 -37.92
N LEU A 328 -3.48 -2.62 -38.70
CA LEU A 328 -3.72 -3.98 -38.21
C LEU A 328 -2.67 -4.42 -37.17
N ASP A 329 -1.40 -4.06 -37.37
CA ASP A 329 -0.33 -4.35 -36.42
C ASP A 329 -0.50 -3.57 -35.10
N PHE A 330 -0.84 -2.28 -35.19
CA PHE A 330 -1.17 -1.45 -34.03
C PHE A 330 -2.36 -2.02 -33.25
N ALA A 331 -3.49 -2.26 -33.93
CA ALA A 331 -4.70 -2.79 -33.31
C ALA A 331 -4.44 -4.15 -32.65
N TYR A 332 -3.67 -5.03 -33.32
CA TYR A 332 -3.30 -6.32 -32.75
C TYR A 332 -2.41 -6.19 -31.52
N LYS A 333 -1.45 -5.25 -31.48
CA LYS A 333 -0.62 -5.00 -30.29
C LYS A 333 -1.46 -4.56 -29.10
N VAL A 334 -2.28 -3.53 -29.29
CA VAL A 334 -3.19 -3.01 -28.25
C VAL A 334 -4.16 -4.10 -27.78
N GLY A 335 -4.80 -4.79 -28.72
CA GLY A 335 -5.75 -5.85 -28.41
C GLY A 335 -5.08 -7.03 -27.71
N ASN A 336 -3.89 -7.44 -28.14
CA ASN A 336 -3.13 -8.49 -27.48
C ASN A 336 -2.77 -8.08 -26.05
N GLU A 337 -2.33 -6.84 -25.80
CA GLU A 337 -2.08 -6.36 -24.44
C GLU A 337 -3.34 -6.38 -23.56
N LEU A 338 -4.47 -5.94 -24.08
CA LEU A 338 -5.74 -5.90 -23.35
C LEU A 338 -6.30 -7.29 -23.04
N PHE A 339 -6.21 -8.24 -23.98
CA PHE A 339 -6.87 -9.54 -23.91
C PHE A 339 -5.94 -10.70 -23.51
N SER A 340 -4.62 -10.58 -23.61
CA SER A 340 -3.66 -11.60 -23.12
C SER A 340 -3.56 -11.67 -21.60
N ALA A 341 -4.01 -10.62 -20.91
CA ALA A 341 -4.13 -10.54 -19.47
C ALA A 341 -5.27 -11.43 -18.95
N ASP A 342 -5.22 -12.74 -19.17
CA ASP A 342 -6.20 -13.62 -18.57
C ASP A 342 -6.10 -13.57 -17.05
N VAL A 343 -7.28 -13.70 -16.45
CA VAL A 343 -7.52 -13.59 -15.02
C VAL A 343 -7.55 -14.98 -14.40
N ILE A 344 -7.43 -16.03 -15.18
CA ILE A 344 -7.23 -17.38 -14.68
C ILE A 344 -5.94 -17.87 -15.34
N GLU A 345 -4.83 -17.86 -14.60
CA GLU A 345 -3.74 -18.77 -14.95
C GLU A 345 -4.33 -20.17 -14.78
N GLU A 346 -4.64 -20.87 -15.88
CA GLU A 346 -5.02 -22.30 -15.85
C GLU A 346 -3.89 -23.20 -15.32
N LYS A 347 -2.78 -22.64 -14.82
CA LYS A 347 -1.69 -23.38 -14.19
C LYS A 347 -1.05 -22.60 -13.05
N ARG A 348 -1.51 -22.87 -11.82
CA ARG A 348 -0.67 -23.03 -10.61
C ARG A 348 -1.37 -23.98 -9.63
N ASP A 349 -1.04 -25.27 -9.76
CA ASP A 349 -1.22 -26.27 -8.71
C ASP A 349 -0.13 -26.05 -7.65
N ASP A 350 -0.39 -25.15 -6.71
CA ASP A 350 0.52 -24.92 -5.58
C ASP A 350 -0.22 -25.04 -4.23
N TYR A 351 -1.54 -25.25 -4.25
CA TYR A 351 -2.37 -25.29 -3.03
C TYR A 351 -2.87 -26.67 -2.61
N ASP A 352 -2.60 -27.74 -3.37
CA ASP A 352 -2.98 -29.11 -3.03
C ASP A 352 -1.79 -30.08 -3.08
N ILE A 353 -0.87 -29.99 -2.12
CA ILE A 353 -0.20 -31.20 -1.60
C ILE A 353 -0.10 -31.12 -0.08
N LYS A 354 -1.20 -31.49 0.58
CA LYS A 354 -1.13 -32.22 1.85
C LYS A 354 -2.11 -33.39 1.83
N GLN A 355 -1.48 -34.57 1.94
CA GLN A 355 -2.02 -35.87 2.32
C GLN A 355 -2.75 -36.66 1.23
N ASP A 356 -2.02 -37.64 0.68
CA ASP A 356 -2.57 -38.98 0.67
C ASP A 356 -1.61 -39.92 1.41
N SER A 357 -2.17 -40.67 2.35
CA SER A 357 -1.46 -41.57 3.25
C SER A 357 -1.79 -43.02 2.91
N GLY A 358 -0.74 -43.81 2.69
CA GLY A 358 -0.78 -45.28 2.71
C GLY A 358 0.09 -45.88 1.60
N GLY A 359 1.17 -46.61 1.84
CA GLY A 359 1.85 -46.98 3.08
C GLY A 359 2.98 -47.96 2.70
N GLN A 360 4.12 -47.88 3.36
CA GLN A 360 4.84 -49.05 3.88
C GLN A 360 6.03 -48.60 4.73
N GLU A 361 6.19 -49.31 5.84
CA GLU A 361 7.07 -49.07 6.96
C GLU A 361 8.56 -49.04 6.58
N SER A 362 9.33 -48.13 7.18
CA SER A 362 10.57 -48.54 7.83
C SER A 362 10.85 -47.68 9.07
N LYS A 363 11.29 -48.37 10.12
CA LYS A 363 11.41 -47.92 11.52
C LYS A 363 12.68 -47.11 11.77
N ALA A 364 12.58 -46.20 12.76
CA ALA A 364 13.63 -45.65 13.63
C ALA A 364 14.72 -44.81 12.93
N GLU A 365 15.26 -43.72 13.48
CA GLU A 365 15.64 -43.45 14.87
C GLU A 365 15.39 -42.00 15.30
N ILE A 366 15.06 -41.83 16.57
CA ILE A 366 15.13 -40.55 17.27
C ILE A 366 16.61 -40.27 17.56
N ILE A 367 17.21 -39.33 16.85
CA ILE A 367 18.50 -38.77 17.24
C ILE A 367 18.25 -37.57 18.16
N LYS A 368 18.37 -37.79 19.47
CA LYS A 368 18.60 -36.72 20.45
C LYS A 368 20.09 -36.44 20.53
N PHE A 369 20.47 -35.17 20.45
CA PHE A 369 21.79 -34.71 20.89
C PHE A 369 21.66 -33.47 21.79
N PRO A 370 22.64 -33.26 22.68
CA PRO A 370 22.39 -32.90 24.08
C PRO A 370 22.22 -31.39 24.26
N SER A 371 21.40 -31.02 25.23
CA SER A 371 21.58 -29.78 25.97
C SER A 371 22.89 -29.82 26.77
N ILE A 372 23.40 -28.63 27.13
CA ILE A 372 24.56 -28.30 27.99
C ILE A 372 25.75 -27.81 27.14
N ARG A 373 26.30 -26.60 27.30
CA ARG A 373 26.24 -25.60 28.38
C ARG A 373 26.51 -24.20 27.84
#